data_AF-A0A518VF77-F1
#
_entry.id   AF-A0A518VF77-F1
#
_cell.length_a   1.000
_cell.length_b   1.000
_cell.length_c   1.000
_cell.angle_alpha   90.00
_cell.angle_beta   90.00
_cell.angle_gamma   90.00
#
_symmetry.space_group_name_H-M   'P 1'
#
loop_
_entity.id
_entity.type
_entity.pdbx_description
1 polymer ?
#
loop_
_entity_poly.entity_id
_entity_poly.type
_entity_poly.pdbx_seq_one_letter_code
_entity_poly.pdbx_strand_id
1 'polypeptide(L)'
;MLIENVCEKCPATCWGNKSICRTFDRHVGIIESCPEWDKYMIEKQGLQEHDGQLAITNMEPAMEWLQKAEEWIKGYRYLVNKAAWLRTELERSISSTPSISSRLVASYGDNAGMPSGKGLKISTLNIPEAVYNKKIRRLEELEKKIKQIDEAALTIRDIQEKAVLECMLDGEKMNVTAFMVGVSRQRLYEIRKNIIIKIAQALFEGTAA
;
A
#
# COMPACT_ATOMS: atom_id res chain seq x y z
N MET A 1 -12.37 29.37 -5.21
CA MET A 1 -12.01 29.45 -6.63
C MET A 1 -10.63 30.10 -6.76
N LEU A 2 -9.87 29.90 -7.85
CA LEU A 2 -8.49 30.42 -7.98
C LEU A 2 -8.42 31.95 -7.79
N ILE A 3 -9.31 32.66 -8.46
CA ILE A 3 -9.40 34.13 -8.40
C ILE A 3 -9.69 34.61 -6.97
N GLU A 4 -10.68 34.02 -6.30
CA GLU A 4 -11.04 34.38 -4.92
C GLU A 4 -9.87 34.15 -3.96
N ASN A 5 -9.23 32.99 -4.05
CA ASN A 5 -8.20 32.60 -3.11
C ASN A 5 -6.91 33.45 -3.22
N VAL A 6 -6.62 33.99 -4.41
CA VAL A 6 -5.40 34.76 -4.68
C VAL A 6 -5.68 36.27 -4.68
N CYS A 7 -6.70 36.72 -5.41
CA CYS A 7 -7.00 38.15 -5.56
C CYS A 7 -7.69 38.77 -4.35
N GLU A 8 -8.20 37.99 -3.39
CA GLU A 8 -8.62 38.52 -2.09
C GLU A 8 -7.42 38.98 -1.24
N LYS A 9 -6.28 38.27 -1.37
CA LYS A 9 -5.09 38.48 -0.54
C LYS A 9 -4.02 39.33 -1.22
N CYS A 10 -4.17 39.61 -2.51
CA CYS A 10 -3.20 40.35 -3.29
C CYS A 10 -3.29 41.87 -2.96
N PRO A 11 -2.18 42.53 -2.59
CA PRO A 11 -2.20 43.96 -2.27
C PRO A 11 -2.49 44.85 -3.49
N ALA A 12 -2.35 44.30 -4.70
CA ALA A 12 -2.58 45.01 -5.96
C ALA A 12 -4.05 44.99 -6.40
N THR A 13 -4.93 44.22 -5.76
CA THR A 13 -6.35 44.11 -6.12
C THR A 13 -7.20 44.93 -5.16
N CYS A 14 -8.13 45.72 -5.71
CA CYS A 14 -9.18 46.35 -4.92
C CYS A 14 -10.36 45.38 -4.77
N TRP A 15 -10.12 44.29 -4.04
CA TRP A 15 -11.11 43.24 -3.80
C TRP A 15 -12.35 43.83 -3.08
N GLY A 16 -13.56 43.45 -3.51
CA GLY A 16 -14.81 44.08 -3.10
C GLY A 16 -15.45 44.91 -4.21
N ASN A 17 -15.80 46.18 -3.95
CA ASN A 17 -16.75 46.98 -4.74
C ASN A 17 -16.45 47.18 -6.24
N LYS A 18 -15.22 46.97 -6.71
CA LYS A 18 -14.88 47.11 -8.16
C LYS A 18 -14.03 45.98 -8.72
N SER A 19 -13.46 45.10 -7.87
CA SER A 19 -12.65 43.93 -8.27
C SER A 19 -11.68 44.22 -9.44
N ILE A 20 -10.93 45.33 -9.33
CA ILE A 20 -9.93 45.77 -10.31
C ILE A 20 -8.55 45.34 -9.84
N CYS A 21 -7.74 44.78 -10.74
CA CYS A 21 -6.32 44.57 -10.53
C CYS A 21 -5.53 45.81 -10.99
N ARG A 22 -4.77 46.43 -10.09
CA ARG A 22 -3.95 47.62 -10.39
C ARG A 22 -2.74 47.31 -11.27
N THR A 23 -2.26 46.07 -11.27
CA THR A 23 -1.12 45.64 -12.09
C THR A 23 -1.49 45.56 -13.58
N PHE A 24 -2.72 45.15 -13.89
CA PHE A 24 -3.20 44.98 -15.26
C PHE A 24 -4.22 46.06 -15.69
N ASP A 25 -4.59 46.95 -14.77
CA ASP A 25 -5.60 48.01 -14.90
C ASP A 25 -6.92 47.54 -15.53
N ARG A 26 -7.36 46.34 -15.15
CA ARG A 26 -8.56 45.66 -15.67
C ARG A 26 -9.34 44.97 -14.56
N HIS A 27 -10.61 44.69 -14.82
CA HIS A 27 -11.42 43.86 -13.95
C HIS A 27 -10.83 42.45 -13.86
N VAL A 28 -10.70 41.92 -12.64
CA VAL A 28 -10.01 40.64 -12.37
C VAL A 28 -10.62 39.47 -13.16
N GLY A 29 -11.94 39.49 -13.41
CA GLY A 29 -12.62 38.47 -14.22
C GLY A 29 -12.32 38.49 -15.73
N ILE A 30 -11.58 39.48 -16.23
CA ILE A 30 -11.18 39.61 -17.65
C ILE A 30 -9.68 39.27 -17.82
N ILE A 31 -8.97 39.03 -16.72
CA ILE A 31 -7.55 38.70 -16.76
C ILE A 31 -7.42 37.21 -17.09
N GLU A 32 -6.69 36.90 -18.17
CA GLU A 32 -6.48 35.53 -18.64
C GLU A 32 -5.32 34.83 -17.94
N SER A 33 -4.30 35.58 -17.51
CA SER A 33 -3.13 35.05 -16.80
C SER A 33 -2.57 36.06 -15.78
N CYS A 34 -2.06 35.55 -14.67
CA CYS A 34 -1.44 36.36 -13.62
C CYS A 34 -0.33 35.55 -12.95
N PRO A 35 0.89 36.10 -12.78
CA PRO A 35 2.00 35.39 -12.14
C PRO A 35 1.69 34.89 -10.73
N GLU A 36 0.85 35.61 -9.98
CA GLU A 36 0.43 35.20 -8.64
C GLU A 36 -0.59 34.04 -8.66
N TRP A 37 -1.37 33.91 -9.73
CA TRP A 37 -2.22 32.73 -9.95
C TRP A 37 -1.38 31.52 -10.30
N ASP A 38 -0.36 31.70 -11.14
CA ASP A 38 0.56 30.64 -11.52
C ASP A 38 1.30 30.11 -10.29
N LYS A 39 1.86 31.00 -9.45
CA LYS A 39 2.46 30.62 -8.16
C LYS A 39 1.51 29.87 -7.25
N TYR A 40 0.27 30.35 -7.10
CA TYR A 40 -0.71 29.67 -6.25
C TYR A 40 -1.10 28.29 -6.79
N MET A 41 -1.22 28.15 -8.11
CA MET A 41 -1.51 26.86 -8.76
C MET A 41 -0.34 25.90 -8.60
N ILE A 42 0.89 26.38 -8.77
CA ILE A 42 2.14 25.64 -8.58
C ILE A 42 2.24 25.13 -7.13
N GLU A 43 2.07 26.00 -6.14
CA GLU A 43 2.06 25.63 -4.72
C GLU A 43 0.95 24.64 -4.36
N LYS A 44 -0.26 24.82 -4.90
CA LYS A 44 -1.39 23.89 -4.65
C LYS A 44 -1.24 22.54 -5.34
N GLN A 45 -0.50 22.47 -6.44
CA GLN A 45 -0.18 21.23 -7.14
C GLN A 45 1.10 20.55 -6.60
N GLY A 46 1.73 21.09 -5.56
CA GLY A 46 2.95 20.53 -4.98
C GLY A 46 4.17 20.62 -5.92
N LEU A 47 4.14 21.57 -6.84
CA LEU A 47 5.24 21.93 -7.72
C LEU A 47 5.96 23.13 -7.09
N GLN A 48 7.28 23.19 -7.17
CA GLN A 48 8.03 24.42 -6.93
C GLN A 48 8.84 24.77 -8.17
N GLU A 49 8.89 26.05 -8.52
CA GLU A 49 9.83 26.56 -9.52
C GLU A 49 11.21 26.68 -8.87
N HIS A 50 12.15 25.84 -9.29
CA HIS A 50 13.57 26.06 -9.05
C HIS A 50 14.22 26.36 -10.39
N ASP A 51 14.80 27.56 -10.56
CA ASP A 51 15.57 27.96 -11.73
C ASP A 51 14.90 27.69 -13.10
N GLY A 52 13.59 27.95 -13.21
CA GLY A 52 12.85 27.80 -14.48
C GLY A 52 12.50 26.36 -14.87
N GLN A 53 12.70 25.39 -13.97
CA GLN A 53 12.19 24.03 -14.12
C GLN A 53 11.13 23.75 -13.04
N LEU A 54 9.97 23.26 -13.48
CA LEU A 54 8.93 22.76 -12.59
C LEU A 54 9.41 21.44 -11.99
N ALA A 55 9.82 21.46 -10.72
CA ALA A 55 10.18 20.26 -9.98
C ALA A 55 8.96 19.77 -9.18
N ILE A 56 8.59 18.51 -9.38
CA ILE A 56 7.64 17.80 -8.50
C ILE A 56 8.37 17.51 -7.20
N THR A 57 8.20 18.33 -6.18
CA THR A 57 8.90 18.18 -4.90
C THR A 57 8.28 17.10 -4.01
N ASN A 58 7.03 16.69 -4.26
CA ASN A 58 6.34 15.65 -3.48
C ASN A 58 6.45 14.23 -4.07
N MET A 59 7.61 13.86 -4.63
CA MET A 59 7.89 12.48 -5.07
C MET A 59 8.34 11.54 -3.94
N GLU A 60 8.73 12.06 -2.77
CA GLU A 60 9.21 11.24 -1.65
C GLU A 60 8.21 10.17 -1.19
N PRO A 61 6.91 10.48 -0.98
CA PRO A 61 5.93 9.47 -0.61
C PRO A 61 5.77 8.38 -1.69
N ALA A 62 5.81 8.77 -2.96
CA ALA A 62 5.67 7.85 -4.08
C ALA A 62 6.86 6.88 -4.18
N MET A 63 8.09 7.35 -3.96
CA MET A 63 9.27 6.48 -3.97
C MET A 63 9.29 5.52 -2.78
N GLU A 64 8.93 6.00 -1.58
CA GLU A 64 8.83 5.14 -0.41
C GLU A 64 7.79 4.03 -0.59
N TRP A 65 6.63 4.35 -1.17
CA TRP A 65 5.58 3.36 -1.43
C TRP A 65 6.05 2.27 -2.39
N LEU A 66 6.78 2.65 -3.44
CA LEU A 66 7.35 1.68 -4.39
C LEU A 66 8.37 0.75 -3.71
N GLN A 67 9.25 1.31 -2.88
CA GLN A 67 10.23 0.53 -2.13
C GLN A 67 9.55 -0.43 -1.14
N LYS A 68 8.58 0.07 -0.36
CA LYS A 68 7.81 -0.74 0.60
C LYS A 68 7.04 -1.85 -0.11
N ALA A 69 6.39 -1.56 -1.23
CA ALA A 69 5.69 -2.57 -2.03
C ALA A 69 6.66 -3.64 -2.55
N GLU A 70 7.83 -3.25 -3.05
CA GLU A 70 8.85 -4.18 -3.51
C GLU A 70 9.37 -5.09 -2.38
N GLU A 71 9.62 -4.54 -1.19
CA GLU A 71 10.01 -5.30 -0.01
C GLU A 71 8.94 -6.30 0.43
N TRP A 72 7.67 -5.88 0.40
CA TRP A 72 6.53 -6.73 0.75
C TRP A 72 6.39 -7.90 -0.21
N ILE A 73 6.51 -7.67 -1.52
CA ILE A 73 6.46 -8.72 -2.54
C ILE A 73 7.62 -9.70 -2.35
N LYS A 74 8.86 -9.21 -2.20
CA LYS A 74 10.04 -10.08 -1.95
C LYS A 74 9.92 -10.87 -0.65
N GLY A 75 9.32 -10.27 0.38
CA GLY A 75 9.11 -10.87 1.68
C GLY A 75 7.92 -11.83 1.74
N TYR A 76 7.06 -11.86 0.72
CA TYR A 76 5.78 -12.58 0.77
C TYR A 76 5.94 -14.07 1.09
N ARG A 77 6.81 -14.79 0.36
CA ARG A 77 7.10 -16.21 0.65
C ARG A 77 7.52 -16.44 2.11
N TYR A 78 8.35 -15.55 2.66
CA TYR A 78 8.76 -15.65 4.06
C TYR A 78 7.57 -15.44 5.00
N LEU A 79 6.71 -14.46 4.74
CA LEU A 79 5.49 -14.20 5.53
C LEU A 79 4.58 -15.43 5.58
N VAL A 80 4.29 -16.03 4.41
CA VAL A 80 3.44 -17.22 4.29
C VAL A 80 4.05 -18.41 5.05
N ASN A 81 5.33 -18.70 4.82
CA ASN A 81 6.03 -19.79 5.50
C ASN A 81 6.09 -19.58 7.01
N LYS A 82 6.31 -18.34 7.46
CA LYS A 82 6.38 -18.01 8.88
C LYS A 82 5.03 -18.14 9.57
N ALA A 83 3.95 -17.71 8.91
CA ALA A 83 2.59 -17.89 9.39
C ALA A 83 2.24 -19.38 9.49
N ALA A 84 2.52 -20.18 8.46
CA ALA A 84 2.29 -21.63 8.47
C ALA A 84 3.06 -22.34 9.60
N TRP A 85 4.33 -21.98 9.79
CA TRP A 85 5.15 -22.50 10.89
C TRP A 85 4.58 -22.10 12.26
N LEU A 86 4.16 -20.85 12.44
CA LEU A 86 3.55 -20.38 13.69
C LEU A 86 2.24 -21.09 14.01
N ARG A 87 1.40 -21.36 12.99
CA ARG A 87 0.16 -22.15 13.17
C ARG A 87 0.47 -23.55 13.68
N THR A 88 1.39 -24.24 13.00
CA THR A 88 1.82 -25.60 13.41
C THR A 88 2.37 -25.60 14.84
N GLU A 89 3.15 -24.58 15.20
CA GLU A 89 3.73 -24.44 16.52
C GLU A 89 2.69 -24.15 17.61
N LEU A 90 1.68 -23.34 17.30
CA LEU A 90 0.55 -23.08 18.19
C LEU A 90 -0.28 -24.35 18.41
N GLU A 91 -0.53 -25.14 17.36
CA GLU A 91 -1.23 -26.43 17.45
C GLU A 91 -0.48 -27.42 18.36
N ARG A 92 0.85 -27.55 18.22
CA ARG A 92 1.66 -28.40 19.11
C ARG A 92 1.65 -27.93 20.57
N SER A 93 1.48 -26.63 20.80
CA SER A 93 1.48 -26.07 22.14
C SER A 93 0.21 -26.38 22.93
N ILE A 94 -0.83 -26.90 22.26
CA ILE A 94 -2.05 -27.39 22.89
C ILE A 94 -1.82 -28.85 23.31
N SER A 95 -1.91 -29.14 24.61
CA SER A 95 -1.78 -30.48 25.17
C SER A 95 -2.81 -31.41 24.53
N SER A 96 -2.34 -32.51 23.97
CA SER A 96 -3.09 -33.55 23.25
C SER A 96 -4.19 -34.17 24.12
N THR A 97 -5.33 -33.49 24.20
CA THR A 97 -6.59 -34.06 24.71
C THR A 97 -7.47 -34.34 23.48
N PRO A 98 -7.82 -35.60 23.18
CA PRO A 98 -8.49 -35.97 21.92
C PRO A 98 -9.80 -35.21 21.69
N SER A 99 -10.51 -34.82 22.76
CA SER A 99 -11.78 -34.09 22.68
C SER A 99 -11.65 -32.63 22.24
N ILE A 100 -10.50 -31.99 22.43
CA ILE A 100 -10.25 -30.59 22.03
C ILE A 100 -9.68 -30.52 20.61
N SER A 101 -8.92 -31.54 20.20
CA SER A 101 -8.39 -31.63 18.82
C SER A 101 -9.50 -31.66 17.77
N SER A 102 -10.60 -32.37 18.03
CA SER A 102 -11.74 -32.49 17.11
C SER A 102 -12.52 -31.18 16.90
N ARG A 103 -12.39 -30.21 17.81
CA ARG A 103 -13.07 -28.91 17.70
C ARG A 103 -12.25 -27.84 16.99
N LEU A 104 -10.96 -28.10 16.75
CA LEU A 104 -10.03 -27.15 16.11
C LEU A 104 -9.66 -27.55 14.67
N VAL A 105 -9.72 -28.85 14.34
CA VAL A 105 -9.44 -29.37 12.99
C VAL A 105 -10.63 -29.17 12.02
N ALA A 106 -11.80 -28.79 12.51
CA ALA A 106 -12.99 -28.49 11.69
C ALA A 106 -12.98 -27.07 11.06
N SER A 107 -11.79 -26.56 10.73
CA SER A 107 -11.58 -25.19 10.21
C SER A 107 -11.10 -25.19 8.76
N TYR A 108 -11.46 -26.22 7.99
CA TYR A 108 -11.36 -26.20 6.54
C TYR A 108 -12.75 -25.93 5.98
N GLY A 109 -13.01 -24.69 5.60
CA GLY A 109 -14.28 -24.21 5.05
C GLY A 109 -14.46 -22.74 5.40
N ASP A 110 -15.13 -21.98 4.52
CA ASP A 110 -15.28 -20.51 4.52
C ASP A 110 -15.90 -19.87 5.79
N ASN A 111 -16.00 -20.61 6.89
CA ASN A 111 -16.40 -20.19 8.24
C ASN A 111 -15.37 -20.58 9.33
N ALA A 112 -14.09 -20.73 8.97
CA ALA A 112 -12.99 -20.96 9.91
C ALA A 112 -12.66 -19.69 10.71
N GLY A 113 -13.55 -19.33 11.64
CA GLY A 113 -13.24 -18.35 12.67
C GLY A 113 -11.98 -18.81 13.41
N MET A 114 -11.00 -17.90 13.55
CA MET A 114 -9.84 -18.09 14.43
C MET A 114 -10.27 -18.77 15.74
N PRO A 115 -9.44 -19.64 16.34
CA PRO A 115 -9.69 -20.13 17.68
C PRO A 115 -9.81 -18.91 18.60
N SER A 116 -11.04 -18.52 18.92
CA SER A 116 -11.31 -17.35 19.72
C SER A 116 -10.64 -17.60 21.06
N GLY A 117 -9.68 -16.75 21.44
CA GLY A 117 -8.91 -16.88 22.68
C GLY A 117 -9.73 -16.84 23.98
N LYS A 118 -11.07 -16.85 23.90
CA LYS A 118 -11.97 -17.01 25.03
C LYS A 118 -12.19 -18.50 25.30
N GLY A 119 -11.32 -19.09 26.13
CA GLY A 119 -11.71 -20.29 26.90
C GLY A 119 -10.79 -21.52 26.86
N LEU A 120 -9.58 -21.45 26.30
CA LEU A 120 -8.60 -22.51 26.52
C LEU A 120 -8.15 -22.45 27.98
N LYS A 121 -8.58 -23.43 28.79
CA LYS A 121 -8.16 -23.55 30.18
C LYS A 121 -6.65 -23.73 30.23
N ILE A 122 -5.96 -23.00 31.11
CA ILE A 122 -4.49 -23.04 31.32
C ILE A 122 -3.94 -24.49 31.38
N SER A 123 -4.73 -25.42 31.94
CA SER A 123 -4.42 -26.85 32.04
C SER A 123 -4.27 -27.61 30.72
N THR A 124 -4.57 -26.98 29.58
CA THR A 124 -4.52 -27.58 28.24
C THR A 124 -3.39 -27.01 27.39
N LEU A 125 -2.58 -26.11 27.93
CA LEU A 125 -1.42 -25.55 27.23
C LEU A 125 -0.14 -26.16 27.80
N ASN A 126 0.75 -26.57 26.89
CA ASN A 126 2.11 -27.00 27.22
C ASN A 126 3.06 -25.82 27.48
N ILE A 127 2.60 -24.58 27.20
CA ILE A 127 3.39 -23.36 27.34
C ILE A 127 2.63 -22.30 28.17
N PRO A 128 3.34 -21.32 28.76
CA PRO A 128 2.69 -20.21 29.46
C PRO A 128 1.74 -19.42 28.54
N GLU A 129 0.57 -19.06 29.06
CA GLU A 129 -0.49 -18.35 28.32
C GLU A 129 0.01 -17.03 27.70
N ALA A 130 0.84 -16.27 28.41
CA ALA A 130 1.42 -15.03 27.90
C ALA A 130 2.27 -15.25 26.63
N VAL A 131 3.01 -16.36 26.54
CA VAL A 131 3.82 -16.72 25.37
C VAL A 131 2.92 -17.14 24.21
N TYR A 132 1.87 -17.92 24.51
CA TYR A 132 0.86 -18.33 23.54
C TYR A 132 0.16 -17.11 22.92
N ASN A 133 -0.33 -16.19 23.75
CA ASN A 133 -0.99 -14.96 23.31
C ASN A 133 -0.07 -14.06 22.47
N LYS A 134 1.22 -13.97 22.80
CA LYS A 134 2.20 -13.25 21.97
C LYS A 134 2.38 -13.89 20.60
N LYS A 135 2.44 -15.23 20.53
CA LYS A 135 2.53 -15.97 19.26
C LYS A 135 1.27 -15.78 18.42
N ILE A 136 0.08 -15.80 19.01
CA ILE A 136 -1.19 -15.51 18.31
C ILE A 136 -1.18 -14.10 17.73
N ARG A 137 -0.90 -13.07 18.54
CA ARG A 137 -0.85 -11.68 18.04
C ARG A 137 0.12 -11.53 16.86
N ARG A 138 1.27 -12.21 16.95
CA ARG A 138 2.24 -12.21 15.84
C ARG A 138 1.71 -12.91 14.59
N LEU A 139 0.96 -13.99 14.75
CA LEU A 139 0.30 -14.67 13.63
C LEU A 139 -0.75 -13.75 12.98
N GLU A 140 -1.60 -13.10 13.77
CA GLU A 140 -2.61 -12.15 13.29
C GLU A 140 -1.97 -10.99 12.49
N GLU A 141 -0.85 -10.44 12.97
CA GLU A 141 -0.09 -9.41 12.23
C GLU A 141 0.43 -9.89 10.88
N LEU A 142 0.93 -11.13 10.81
CA LEU A 142 1.43 -11.72 9.57
C LEU A 142 0.29 -12.00 8.60
N GLU A 143 -0.82 -12.59 9.07
CA GLU A 143 -2.01 -12.88 8.27
C GLU A 143 -2.64 -11.61 7.72
N LYS A 144 -2.69 -10.54 8.51
CA LYS A 144 -3.16 -9.23 8.04
C LYS A 144 -2.31 -8.73 6.87
N LYS A 145 -0.98 -8.80 6.97
CA LYS A 145 -0.08 -8.39 5.88
C LYS A 145 -0.23 -9.26 4.63
N ILE A 146 -0.34 -10.58 4.79
CA ILE A 146 -0.58 -11.51 3.68
C ILE A 146 -1.88 -11.13 2.97
N LYS A 147 -2.98 -10.94 3.71
CA LYS A 147 -4.28 -10.55 3.17
C LYS A 147 -4.22 -9.24 2.38
N GLN A 148 -3.50 -8.23 2.89
CA GLN A 148 -3.30 -6.96 2.17
C GLN A 148 -2.58 -7.15 0.83
N ILE A 149 -1.55 -8.01 0.79
CA ILE A 149 -0.82 -8.31 -0.45
C ILE A 149 -1.71 -9.11 -1.42
N ASP A 150 -2.45 -10.09 -0.93
CA ASP A 150 -3.37 -10.90 -1.74
C ASP A 150 -4.47 -10.03 -2.36
N GLU A 151 -5.07 -9.12 -1.58
CA GLU A 151 -6.07 -8.16 -2.05
C GLU A 151 -5.48 -7.21 -3.11
N ALA A 152 -4.26 -6.72 -2.88
CA ALA A 152 -3.56 -5.89 -3.87
C ALA A 152 -3.23 -6.69 -5.16
N ALA A 153 -2.86 -7.97 -5.04
CA ALA A 153 -2.58 -8.83 -6.18
C ALA A 153 -3.80 -9.04 -7.09
N LEU A 154 -5.02 -9.05 -6.53
CA LEU A 154 -6.27 -9.17 -7.30
C LEU A 154 -6.53 -7.97 -8.24
N THR A 155 -5.87 -6.83 -8.02
CA THR A 155 -6.00 -5.66 -8.90
C THR A 155 -5.33 -5.87 -10.26
N ILE A 156 -4.40 -6.83 -10.36
CA ILE A 156 -3.68 -7.13 -11.59
C ILE A 156 -4.54 -8.03 -12.48
N ARG A 157 -5.00 -7.47 -13.61
CA ARG A 157 -5.89 -8.14 -14.56
C ARG A 157 -5.16 -8.76 -15.74
N ASP A 158 -3.99 -8.23 -16.10
CA ASP A 158 -3.22 -8.75 -17.23
C ASP A 158 -2.64 -10.12 -16.89
N ILE A 159 -2.84 -11.09 -17.77
CA ILE A 159 -2.45 -12.50 -17.55
C ILE A 159 -0.93 -12.62 -17.43
N GLN A 160 -0.19 -11.86 -18.25
CA GLN A 160 1.27 -11.91 -18.28
C GLN A 160 1.86 -11.25 -17.02
N GLU A 161 1.33 -10.09 -16.61
CA GLU A 161 1.70 -9.45 -15.35
C GLU A 161 1.37 -10.35 -14.15
N LYS A 162 0.22 -11.02 -14.16
CA LYS A 162 -0.17 -11.95 -13.09
C LYS A 162 0.79 -13.13 -12.97
N ALA A 163 1.17 -13.75 -14.08
CA ALA A 163 2.14 -14.84 -14.08
C ALA A 163 3.52 -14.40 -13.54
N VAL A 164 3.97 -13.18 -13.88
CA VAL A 164 5.19 -12.60 -13.31
C VAL A 164 5.04 -12.35 -11.81
N LEU A 165 3.91 -11.80 -11.37
CA LEU A 165 3.65 -11.54 -9.96
C LEU A 165 3.66 -12.85 -9.15
N GLU A 166 2.99 -13.91 -9.63
CA GLU A 166 2.99 -15.22 -8.97
C GLU A 166 4.42 -15.74 -8.76
N CYS A 167 5.25 -15.69 -9.79
CA CYS A 167 6.67 -16.04 -9.67
C CYS A 167 7.44 -15.17 -8.67
N MET A 168 7.12 -13.87 -8.60
CA MET A 168 7.75 -12.95 -7.64
C MET A 168 7.33 -13.27 -6.21
N LEU A 169 6.06 -13.59 -5.97
CA LEU A 169 5.53 -13.98 -4.66
C LEU A 169 6.10 -15.33 -4.20
N ASP A 170 6.31 -16.27 -5.13
CA ASP A 170 7.02 -17.53 -4.91
C ASP A 170 8.53 -17.35 -4.66
N GLY A 171 9.05 -16.14 -4.83
CA GLY A 171 10.45 -15.81 -4.61
C GLY A 171 11.38 -16.41 -5.66
N GLU A 172 10.89 -16.62 -6.88
CA GLU A 172 11.68 -17.10 -8.00
C GLU A 172 12.69 -16.05 -8.49
N LYS A 173 13.81 -16.53 -9.04
CA LYS A 173 14.82 -15.65 -9.63
C LYS A 173 14.30 -15.07 -10.93
N MET A 174 14.55 -13.79 -11.19
CA MET A 174 14.10 -13.10 -12.42
C MET A 174 14.52 -13.79 -13.72
N ASN A 175 15.68 -14.45 -13.74
CA ASN A 175 16.10 -15.22 -14.92
C ASN A 175 15.20 -16.44 -15.18
N VAL A 176 14.74 -17.10 -14.11
CA VAL A 176 13.81 -18.24 -14.18
C VAL A 176 12.41 -17.73 -14.55
N THR A 177 11.97 -16.62 -13.95
CA THR A 177 10.69 -15.97 -14.29
C THR A 177 10.63 -15.57 -15.77
N ALA A 178 11.69 -14.96 -16.31
CA ALA A 178 11.74 -14.59 -17.73
C ALA A 178 11.56 -15.81 -18.65
N PHE A 179 12.19 -16.93 -18.29
CA PHE A 179 12.08 -18.18 -19.02
C PHE A 179 10.68 -18.80 -18.90
N MET A 180 10.13 -18.89 -17.69
CA MET A 180 8.80 -19.45 -17.44
C MET A 180 7.68 -18.66 -18.12
N VAL A 181 7.78 -17.32 -18.15
CA VAL A 181 6.78 -16.43 -18.75
C VAL A 181 7.03 -16.24 -20.26
N GLY A 182 8.20 -16.63 -20.77
CA GLY A 182 8.54 -16.52 -22.19
C GLY A 182 8.80 -15.09 -22.66
N VAL A 183 9.42 -14.26 -21.83
CA VAL A 183 9.71 -12.84 -22.14
C VAL A 183 11.20 -12.52 -22.12
N SER A 184 11.59 -11.47 -22.84
CA SER A 184 12.95 -10.93 -22.74
C SER A 184 13.18 -10.35 -21.34
N ARG A 185 14.45 -10.30 -20.90
CA ARG A 185 14.81 -9.71 -19.59
C ARG A 185 14.35 -8.26 -19.47
N GLN A 186 14.54 -7.45 -20.52
CA GLN A 186 14.10 -6.06 -20.52
C GLN A 186 12.59 -5.95 -20.32
N ARG A 187 11.82 -6.75 -21.07
CA ARG A 187 10.36 -6.77 -20.93
C ARG A 187 9.91 -7.21 -19.54
N LEU A 188 10.61 -8.18 -18.93
CA LEU A 188 10.34 -8.59 -17.55
C LEU A 188 10.53 -7.43 -16.56
N TYR A 189 11.59 -6.62 -16.70
CA TYR A 189 11.83 -5.49 -15.82
C TYR A 189 10.75 -4.40 -15.95
N GLU A 190 10.26 -4.15 -17.18
CA GLU A 190 9.12 -3.25 -17.41
C GLU A 190 7.85 -3.77 -16.74
N ILE A 191 7.54 -5.05 -16.92
CA ILE A 191 6.38 -5.71 -16.30
C ILE A 191 6.49 -5.63 -14.77
N ARG A 192 7.66 -5.97 -14.20
CA ARG A 192 7.91 -5.86 -12.76
C ARG A 192 7.69 -4.43 -12.24
N LYS A 193 8.20 -3.43 -12.95
CA LYS A 193 8.01 -2.02 -12.56
C LYS A 193 6.53 -1.67 -12.51
N ASN A 194 5.76 -2.07 -13.52
CA ASN A 194 4.32 -1.83 -13.58
C ASN A 194 3.56 -2.55 -12.45
N ILE A 195 3.94 -3.80 -12.13
CA ILE A 195 3.39 -4.57 -11.01
C ILE A 195 3.62 -3.84 -9.69
N ILE A 196 4.85 -3.38 -9.42
CA ILE A 196 5.19 -2.67 -8.18
C ILE A 196 4.39 -1.38 -8.06
N ILE A 197 4.23 -0.62 -9.15
CA ILE A 197 3.41 0.60 -9.16
C ILE A 197 1.95 0.28 -8.81
N LYS A 198 1.35 -0.70 -9.48
CA LYS A 198 -0.05 -1.11 -9.25
C LYS A 198 -0.29 -1.58 -7.82
N ILE A 199 0.62 -2.39 -7.27
CA ILE A 199 0.54 -2.86 -5.89
C ILE A 199 0.73 -1.71 -4.90
N ALA A 200 1.68 -0.80 -5.14
CA ALA A 200 1.90 0.36 -4.28
C ALA A 200 0.65 1.26 -4.24
N GLN A 201 0.02 1.51 -5.38
CA GLN A 201 -1.25 2.24 -5.46
C GLN A 201 -2.34 1.52 -4.65
N ALA A 202 -2.55 0.23 -4.91
CA ALA A 202 -3.56 -0.55 -4.19
C ALA A 202 -3.35 -0.59 -2.66
N LEU A 203 -2.10 -0.59 -2.19
CA LEU A 203 -1.78 -0.66 -0.76
C LEU A 203 -1.85 0.71 -0.05
N PHE A 204 -1.43 1.79 -0.71
CA PHE A 204 -1.14 3.06 -0.04
C PHE A 204 -2.00 4.24 -0.48
N GLU A 205 -2.71 4.16 -1.60
CA GLU A 205 -3.54 5.27 -2.11
C GLU A 205 -4.69 5.62 -1.14
N GLY A 206 -5.18 4.66 -0.34
CA GLY A 206 -6.17 4.88 0.72
C GLY A 206 -5.60 5.39 2.07
N THR A 207 -4.28 5.55 2.18
CA THR A 207 -3.61 6.05 3.41
C THR A 207 -3.22 7.53 3.35
N ALA A 208 -3.49 8.20 2.23
CA ALA A 208 -3.17 9.60 1.96
C ALA A 208 -4.34 10.58 2.24
N ALA A 209 -5.31 10.17 3.06
CA ALA A 209 -6.47 11.00 3.44
C ALA A 209 -6.36 11.51 4.89
#